data_AF-A0A920TNV7-F1
#
_entry.id   AF-A0A920TNV7-F1
#
_cell.length_a   1.000
_cell.length_b   1.000
_cell.length_c   1.000
_cell.angle_alpha   90.00
_cell.angle_beta   90.00
_cell.angle_gamma   90.00
#
_symmetry.space_group_name_H-M   'P 1'
#
loop_
_entity.id
_entity.type
_entity.pdbx_description
1 polymer ?
#
loop_
_entity_poly.entity_id
_entity_poly.type
_entity_poly.pdbx_seq_one_letter_code
_entity_poly.pdbx_strand_id
1 'polypeptide(L)'
;MEEDKLNIDETVLSVDLSEATEAVKEARFEDALNLLSIVLKDHPDNIDVLYLAAVSSRYLKKFDESKKYIEHLFVQCPRYGTCLPGVGPP
;
A
#
# COMPACT_ATOMS: atom_id res chain seq x y z
N MET A 1 14.47 14.87 -30.67
CA MET A 1 13.22 14.93 -29.89
C MET A 1 13.29 13.71 -29.01
N GLU A 2 13.72 13.89 -27.76
CA GLU A 2 13.66 12.83 -26.77
C GLU A 2 12.99 13.43 -25.54
N GLU A 3 11.92 12.76 -25.17
CA GLU A 3 10.90 13.17 -24.22
C GLU A 3 11.49 13.70 -22.92
N ASP A 4 11.04 14.89 -22.57
CA ASP A 4 10.69 15.31 -21.22
C ASP A 4 10.12 14.12 -20.42
N LYS A 5 10.99 13.31 -19.80
CA LYS A 5 10.69 12.44 -18.65
C LYS A 5 10.37 13.37 -17.49
N LEU A 6 9.25 14.06 -17.59
CA LEU A 6 8.68 14.81 -16.51
C LEU A 6 8.54 13.85 -15.32
N ASN A 7 8.85 14.39 -14.15
CA ASN A 7 8.73 13.85 -12.81
C ASN A 7 7.26 13.50 -12.42
N ILE A 8 6.50 12.95 -13.37
CA ILE A 8 5.07 12.70 -13.34
C ILE A 8 4.79 11.56 -12.38
N ASP A 9 5.62 10.51 -12.39
CA ASP A 9 5.40 9.31 -11.57
C ASP A 9 5.33 9.65 -10.07
N GLU A 10 6.25 10.50 -9.58
CA GLU A 10 6.27 10.94 -8.18
C GLU A 10 5.09 11.87 -7.82
N THR A 11 4.65 12.67 -8.79
CA THR A 11 3.51 13.59 -8.61
C THR A 11 2.18 12.84 -8.63
N VAL A 12 2.03 11.87 -9.54
CA VAL A 12 0.85 11.01 -9.66
C VAL A 12 0.72 10.11 -8.44
N LEU A 13 1.83 9.47 -8.01
CA LEU A 13 1.90 8.73 -6.76
C LEU A 13 1.40 9.57 -5.57
N SER A 14 1.87 10.81 -5.47
CA SER A 14 1.47 11.71 -4.38
C SER A 14 -0.01 12.07 -4.42
N VAL A 15 -0.59 12.24 -5.61
CA VAL A 15 -2.03 12.51 -5.79
C VAL A 15 -2.86 11.28 -5.42
N ASP A 16 -2.55 10.10 -5.96
CA ASP A 16 -3.27 8.86 -5.69
C ASP A 16 -3.23 8.47 -4.20
N LEU A 17 -2.08 8.67 -3.54
CA LEU A 17 -1.95 8.45 -2.10
C LEU A 17 -2.80 9.44 -1.29
N SER A 18 -2.86 10.70 -1.72
CA SER A 18 -3.66 11.73 -1.05
C SER A 18 -5.16 11.42 -1.18
N GLU A 19 -5.61 11.06 -2.37
CA GLU A 19 -7.00 10.66 -2.64
C GLU A 19 -7.38 9.39 -1.88
N ALA A 20 -6.51 8.38 -1.87
CA ALA A 20 -6.74 7.16 -1.08
C ALA A 20 -6.85 7.47 0.42
N THR A 21 -6.01 8.36 0.94
CA THR A 21 -6.05 8.79 2.34
C THR A 21 -7.36 9.51 2.66
N GLU A 22 -7.84 10.36 1.76
CA GLU A 22 -9.12 11.06 1.91
C GLU A 22 -10.30 10.07 1.86
N ALA A 23 -10.30 9.14 0.92
CA ALA A 23 -11.30 8.08 0.84
C ALA A 23 -11.36 7.23 2.13
N VAL A 24 -10.22 6.90 2.75
CA VAL A 24 -10.18 6.24 4.06
C VAL A 24 -10.82 7.09 5.16
N LYS A 25 -10.55 8.40 5.18
CA LYS A 25 -11.15 9.34 6.16
C LYS A 25 -12.67 9.44 5.99
N GLU A 26 -13.15 9.39 4.75
CA GLU A 26 -14.56 9.41 4.41
C GLU A 26 -15.25 8.04 4.55
N ALA A 27 -14.54 7.03 5.06
CA ALA A 27 -15.00 5.65 5.15
C ALA A 27 -15.35 4.99 3.79
N ARG A 28 -14.87 5.57 2.68
CA ARG A 28 -14.91 5.00 1.33
C ARG A 28 -13.77 4.02 1.12
N PHE A 29 -13.80 2.93 1.89
CA PHE A 29 -12.69 1.96 1.91
C PHE A 29 -12.55 1.16 0.61
N GLU A 30 -13.61 0.96 -0.16
CA GLU A 30 -13.55 0.28 -1.47
C GLU A 30 -12.82 1.15 -2.50
N ASP A 31 -13.16 2.44 -2.58
CA ASP A 31 -12.48 3.40 -3.45
C ASP A 31 -11.00 3.54 -3.06
N ALA A 32 -10.72 3.69 -1.76
CA ALA A 32 -9.35 3.73 -1.26
C ALA A 32 -8.56 2.49 -1.69
N LEU A 33 -9.13 1.29 -1.55
CA LEU A 33 -8.45 0.06 -1.90
C LEU A 33 -8.18 -0.05 -3.41
N ASN A 34 -9.09 0.45 -4.25
CA ASN A 34 -8.88 0.50 -5.71
C ASN A 34 -7.72 1.42 -6.09
N LEU A 35 -7.69 2.64 -5.53
CA LEU A 35 -6.60 3.60 -5.74
C LEU A 35 -5.26 3.01 -5.27
N LEU A 36 -5.23 2.46 -4.06
CA LEU A 36 -4.03 1.84 -3.50
C LEU A 36 -3.57 0.63 -4.31
N SER A 37 -4.48 -0.14 -4.92
CA SER A 37 -4.13 -1.26 -5.79
C SER A 37 -3.45 -0.81 -7.09
N ILE A 38 -3.82 0.35 -7.63
CA ILE A 38 -3.15 0.96 -8.78
C ILE A 38 -1.74 1.39 -8.36
N VAL A 39 -1.63 2.09 -7.23
CA VAL A 39 -0.35 2.54 -6.70
C VAL A 39 0.58 1.36 -6.38
N LEU A 40 0.06 0.27 -5.82
CA LEU A 40 0.83 -0.95 -5.54
C LEU A 40 1.36 -1.64 -6.80
N LYS A 41 0.75 -1.43 -7.97
CA LYS A 41 1.29 -1.99 -9.22
C LYS A 41 2.55 -1.26 -9.66
N ASP A 42 2.61 0.04 -9.41
CA ASP A 42 3.76 0.87 -9.75
C ASP A 42 4.83 0.83 -8.65
N HIS A 43 4.39 0.88 -7.39
CA HIS A 43 5.21 0.89 -6.19
C HIS A 43 4.75 -0.18 -5.18
N PRO A 44 5.02 -1.47 -5.45
CA PRO A 44 4.59 -2.59 -4.60
C PRO A 44 5.21 -2.58 -3.20
N ASP A 45 6.36 -1.92 -3.06
CA ASP A 45 7.14 -1.89 -1.82
C ASP A 45 6.89 -0.62 -0.98
N ASN A 46 5.93 0.22 -1.38
CA ASN A 46 5.62 1.44 -0.66
C ASN A 46 4.91 1.15 0.68
N ILE A 47 5.56 1.52 1.77
CA ILE A 47 5.13 1.29 3.15
C ILE A 47 3.78 1.97 3.45
N ASP A 48 3.59 3.21 3.01
CA ASP A 48 2.37 3.97 3.26
C ASP A 48 1.16 3.35 2.56
N VAL A 49 1.35 2.91 1.31
CA VAL A 49 0.32 2.29 0.48
C VAL A 49 -0.09 0.94 1.06
N LEU A 50 0.89 0.11 1.44
CA LEU A 50 0.67 -1.19 2.08
C LEU A 50 -0.09 -1.03 3.41
N TYR A 51 0.26 -0.02 4.22
CA TYR A 51 -0.43 0.27 5.48
C TYR A 51 -1.88 0.70 5.24
N LEU A 52 -2.12 1.65 4.32
CA LEU A 52 -3.46 2.13 4.00
C LEU A 52 -4.33 1.01 3.40
N ALA A 53 -3.75 0.12 2.59
CA ALA A 53 -4.47 -1.01 1.99
C ALA A 53 -4.88 -2.03 3.06
N ALA A 54 -3.99 -2.28 4.04
CA ALA A 54 -4.29 -3.12 5.18
C ALA A 54 -5.43 -2.54 6.04
N VAL A 55 -5.39 -1.24 6.33
CA VAL A 55 -6.42 -0.53 7.10
C VAL A 55 -7.76 -0.59 6.38
N SER A 56 -7.79 -0.25 5.09
CA SER A 56 -9.01 -0.28 4.26
C SER A 56 -9.61 -1.68 4.21
N SER A 57 -8.78 -2.70 3.98
CA SER A 57 -9.20 -4.11 3.99
C SER A 57 -9.82 -4.53 5.32
N ARG A 58 -9.26 -4.06 6.45
CA ARG A 58 -9.77 -4.36 7.79
C ARG A 58 -11.17 -3.79 7.99
N TYR A 59 -11.43 -2.56 7.52
CA TYR A 59 -12.76 -1.96 7.59
C TYR A 59 -13.78 -2.66 6.68
N LEU A 60 -13.32 -3.17 5.53
CA LEU A 60 -14.13 -4.02 4.64
C LEU A 60 -14.33 -5.46 5.14
N LYS A 61 -13.86 -5.78 6.35
CA LYS A 61 -13.87 -7.13 6.94
C LYS A 61 -13.11 -8.18 6.10
N LYS A 62 -12.23 -7.73 5.21
CA LYS A 62 -11.33 -8.56 4.41
C LYS A 62 -10.05 -8.83 5.20
N PHE A 63 -10.18 -9.58 6.29
CA PHE A 63 -9.08 -9.84 7.21
C PHE A 63 -7.91 -10.60 6.57
N ASP A 64 -8.21 -11.48 5.61
CA ASP A 64 -7.18 -12.23 4.87
C ASP A 64 -6.30 -11.31 4.01
N GLU A 65 -6.92 -10.40 3.25
CA GLU A 65 -6.18 -9.39 2.46
C GLU A 65 -5.40 -8.44 3.37
N SER A 66 -6.06 -7.94 4.44
CA SER A 66 -5.42 -7.06 5.42
C SER A 66 -4.15 -7.69 6.00
N LYS A 67 -4.22 -8.98 6.35
CA LYS A 67 -3.07 -9.72 6.88
C LYS A 67 -1.93 -9.80 5.86
N LYS A 68 -2.23 -10.12 4.59
CA LYS A 68 -1.23 -10.18 3.52
C LYS A 68 -0.49 -8.85 3.33
N TYR A 69 -1.21 -7.73 3.34
CA TYR A 69 -0.58 -6.40 3.22
C TYR A 69 0.34 -6.09 4.40
N ILE A 70 -0.08 -6.44 5.63
CA ILE A 70 0.75 -6.28 6.82
C ILE A 70 1.98 -7.20 6.78
N GLU A 71 1.83 -8.46 6.38
CA GLU A 71 2.95 -9.39 6.22
C GLU A 71 3.96 -8.85 5.20
N HIS A 72 3.48 -8.33 4.06
CA HIS A 72 4.33 -7.69 3.06
C HIS A 72 5.04 -6.45 3.61
N LEU A 73 4.32 -5.58 4.34
CA LEU A 73 4.87 -4.42 5.01
C LEU A 73 6.02 -4.79 5.96
N PHE A 74 5.87 -5.87 6.72
CA PHE A 74 6.90 -6.38 7.64
C PHE A 74 8.13 -6.93 6.91
N VAL A 75 7.95 -7.52 5.73
CA VAL A 75 9.08 -7.95 4.88
C VAL A 75 9.89 -6.74 4.39
N GLN A 76 9.20 -5.67 3.99
CA GLN A 76 9.84 -4.46 3.45
C GLN A 76 10.48 -3.59 4.54
N CYS A 77 9.84 -3.49 5.71
CA CYS A 77 10.37 -2.72 6.83
C CYS A 77 10.48 -3.60 8.08
N PRO A 78 11.59 -4.33 8.26
CA PRO A 78 11.91 -5.04 9.49
C PRO A 78 12.35 -4.06 10.58
N ARG A 79 11.60 -2.98 10.79
CA ARG A 79 11.78 -2.03 11.89
C ARG A 79 10.77 -2.37 12.96
N TYR A 80 11.14 -3.28 13.86
CA TYR A 80 10.94 -3.24 15.32
C TYR A 80 11.29 -4.62 15.89
N GLY A 81 12.60 -4.90 15.93
CA GLY A 81 13.19 -5.93 16.79
C GLY A 81 13.13 -7.36 16.25
N THR A 82 14.32 -7.94 16.02
CA THR A 82 14.55 -9.36 15.64
C THR A 82 14.02 -9.78 14.26
N CYS A 83 14.91 -9.65 13.27
CA CYS A 83 14.95 -10.54 12.11
C CYS A 83 14.99 -11.99 12.63
N LEU A 84 13.86 -12.70 12.58
CA LEU A 84 13.85 -14.16 12.70
C LEU A 84 14.00 -14.73 11.29
N PRO A 85 15.15 -15.33 10.93
CA PRO A 85 15.29 -15.98 9.65
C PRO A 85 14.49 -17.29 9.68
N GLY A 86 13.50 -17.38 8.78
CA GLY A 86 12.95 -18.66 8.34
C GLY A 86 11.74 -19.15 9.11
N VAL A 87 10.55 -18.79 8.63
CA VAL A 87 9.41 -19.71 8.53
C VAL A 87 8.47 -19.16 7.45
N GLY A 88 8.68 -19.59 6.21
CA GLY A 88 7.63 -19.59 5.19
C GLY A 88 6.65 -20.73 5.47
N PRO A 89 5.34 -20.59 5.16
CA PRO A 89 4.37 -21.66 5.34
C PRO A 89 4.59 -22.79 4.29
N PRO A 90 4.10 -24.01 4.56
CA PRO A 90 4.64 -25.29 4.08
C PRO A 90 4.53 -25.55 2.57
#